data_AF-A0A9X6SS60-F1
#
_entry.id   AF-A0A9X6SS60-F1
#
_cell.length_a   1.000
_cell.length_b   1.000
_cell.length_c   1.000
_cell.angle_alpha   90.00
_cell.angle_beta   90.00
_cell.angle_gamma   90.00
#
_symmetry.space_group_name_H-M   'P 1'
#
loop_
_entity.id
_entity.type
_entity.pdbx_description
1 polymer ?
#
loop_
_entity_poly.entity_id
_entity_poly.type
_entity_poly.pdbx_seq_one_letter_code
_entity_poly.pdbx_strand_id
1 'polypeptide(L)'
;MNSIKSSIVLTEAEIQWIDGQINHFDSYIHNNKTLSNYQVKEAYDNFYDGIYELYQKYTTKHLTNMRLIGMEYDGYMPGNNANFIALYEELINKLRDKTVDKPIRYYVEMDEELVLMEEDEDGNKTIVDKKHS
;
A
#
# COMPACT_ATOMS: atom_id res chain seq x y z
N MET A 1 17.26 24.90 6.39
CA MET A 1 16.31 25.39 5.36
C MET A 1 15.24 24.32 5.22
N ASN A 2 14.03 24.56 5.74
CA ASN A 2 12.91 23.63 5.54
C ASN A 2 12.42 23.83 4.11
N SER A 3 12.81 22.94 3.21
CA SER A 3 12.20 22.86 1.89
C SER A 3 10.76 22.40 2.10
N ILE A 4 9.79 23.25 1.79
CA ILE A 4 8.39 22.84 1.75
C ILE A 4 8.28 21.91 0.55
N LYS A 5 8.49 20.60 0.77
CA LYS A 5 8.25 19.58 -0.25
C LYS A 5 6.76 19.59 -0.55
N SER A 6 6.44 19.78 -1.82
CA SER A 6 5.07 19.80 -2.29
C SER A 6 4.56 18.36 -2.33
N SER A 7 3.42 18.10 -1.69
CA SER A 7 2.77 16.80 -1.73
C SER A 7 2.48 16.39 -3.17
N ILE A 8 2.64 15.10 -3.46
CA ILE A 8 2.28 14.48 -4.73
C ILE A 8 0.77 14.57 -4.92
N VAL A 9 0.36 15.35 -5.91
CA VAL A 9 -1.04 15.42 -6.33
C VAL A 9 -1.27 14.42 -7.45
N LEU A 10 -2.08 13.40 -7.17
CA LEU A 10 -2.54 12.44 -8.17
C LEU A 10 -3.47 13.10 -9.17
N THR A 11 -3.41 12.66 -10.42
CA THR A 11 -4.36 13.06 -11.47
C THR A 11 -5.73 12.44 -11.23
N GLU A 12 -6.77 13.01 -11.85
CA GLU A 12 -8.13 12.47 -11.76
C GLU A 12 -8.23 11.03 -12.26
N ALA A 13 -7.50 10.70 -13.33
CA ALA A 13 -7.46 9.33 -13.87
C ALA A 13 -6.83 8.33 -12.87
N GLU A 14 -5.77 8.73 -12.17
CA GLU A 14 -5.14 7.89 -11.14
C GLU A 14 -6.05 7.71 -9.93
N ILE A 15 -6.74 8.77 -9.51
CA ILE A 15 -7.74 8.70 -8.44
C ILE A 15 -8.88 7.75 -8.83
N GLN A 16 -9.41 7.87 -10.05
CA GLN A 16 -10.47 6.99 -10.56
C GLN A 16 -10.00 5.53 -10.66
N TRP A 17 -8.75 5.31 -11.07
CA TRP A 17 -8.16 3.97 -11.09
C TRP A 17 -8.07 3.39 -9.67
N ILE A 18 -7.56 4.15 -8.69
CA ILE A 18 -7.50 3.75 -7.27
C ILE A 18 -8.91 3.40 -6.76
N ASP A 19 -9.91 4.24 -7.04
CA ASP A 19 -11.30 3.98 -6.67
C ASP A 19 -11.82 2.68 -7.30
N GLY A 20 -11.48 2.42 -8.56
CA GLY A 20 -11.78 1.16 -9.23
C GLY A 20 -11.19 -0.05 -8.52
N GLN A 21 -9.92 0.02 -8.10
CA GLN A 21 -9.25 -1.06 -7.38
C GLN A 21 -9.85 -1.31 -6.00
N ILE A 22 -10.16 -0.23 -5.26
CA ILE A 22 -10.82 -0.33 -3.95
C ILE A 22 -12.18 -1.00 -4.07
N ASN A 23 -13.02 -0.53 -5.01
CA ASN A 23 -14.35 -1.10 -5.23
C ASN A 23 -14.28 -2.56 -5.69
N HIS A 24 -13.31 -2.88 -6.55
CA HIS A 24 -13.07 -4.25 -6.98
C HIS A 24 -12.69 -5.15 -5.78
N PHE A 25 -11.74 -4.72 -4.94
CA PHE A 25 -11.33 -5.45 -3.75
C PHE A 25 -12.47 -5.62 -2.73
N ASP A 26 -13.25 -4.57 -2.46
CA ASP A 26 -14.38 -4.63 -1.54
C ASP A 26 -15.44 -5.62 -2.04
N SER A 27 -15.77 -5.59 -3.33
CA SER A 27 -16.66 -6.58 -3.95
C SER A 27 -16.09 -8.01 -3.90
N TYR A 28 -14.77 -8.14 -4.07
CA TYR A 28 -14.05 -9.40 -4.02
C TYR A 28 -14.15 -10.07 -2.64
N ILE A 29 -13.89 -9.33 -1.55
CA ILE A 29 -13.97 -9.84 -0.17
C ILE A 29 -15.38 -10.34 0.17
N HIS A 30 -16.41 -9.62 -0.29
CA HIS A 30 -17.80 -10.01 -0.04
C HIS A 30 -18.22 -11.28 -0.80
N ASN A 31 -17.51 -11.66 -1.88
CA ASN A 31 -17.84 -12.79 -2.74
C ASN A 31 -16.78 -13.91 -2.76
N ASN A 32 -15.82 -13.93 -1.82
CA ASN A 32 -14.63 -14.76 -1.92
C ASN A 32 -14.89 -16.29 -2.07
N LYS A 33 -16.07 -16.77 -1.64
CA LYS A 33 -16.45 -18.19 -1.69
C LYS A 33 -16.88 -18.68 -3.07
N THR A 34 -17.13 -17.77 -4.02
CA THR A 34 -17.63 -18.09 -5.37
C THR A 34 -16.62 -17.80 -6.47
N LEU A 35 -15.49 -17.19 -6.14
CA LEU A 35 -14.47 -16.78 -7.12
C LEU A 35 -13.45 -17.90 -7.36
N SER A 36 -13.12 -18.11 -8.62
CA SER A 36 -12.06 -19.06 -9.02
C SER A 36 -10.67 -18.47 -8.76
N ASN A 37 -9.67 -19.32 -8.52
CA ASN A 37 -8.27 -18.90 -8.36
C ASN A 37 -7.77 -18.04 -9.54
N TYR A 38 -8.25 -18.31 -10.75
CA TYR A 38 -7.93 -17.51 -11.94
C TYR A 38 -8.39 -16.06 -11.80
N GLN A 39 -9.63 -15.84 -11.36
CA GLN A 39 -10.17 -14.49 -11.17
C GLN A 39 -9.43 -13.73 -10.06
N VAL A 40 -9.01 -14.43 -9.00
CA VAL A 40 -8.20 -13.82 -7.94
C VAL A 40 -6.85 -13.36 -8.47
N LYS A 41 -6.19 -14.21 -9.26
CA LYS A 41 -4.91 -13.90 -9.88
C LYS A 41 -5.02 -12.71 -10.82
N GLU A 42 -5.99 -12.72 -11.73
CA GLU A 42 -6.20 -11.65 -12.71
C GLU A 42 -6.44 -10.29 -12.04
N ALA A 43 -7.22 -10.26 -10.95
CA ALA A 43 -7.44 -9.06 -10.17
C ALA A 43 -6.14 -8.50 -9.57
N TYR A 44 -5.31 -9.37 -9.02
CA TYR A 44 -4.04 -8.97 -8.44
C TYR A 44 -3.03 -8.51 -9.49
N ASP A 45 -2.93 -9.21 -10.62
CA ASP A 45 -2.05 -8.81 -11.74
C ASP A 45 -2.40 -7.38 -12.20
N ASN A 46 -3.69 -7.10 -12.39
CA ASN A 46 -4.17 -5.76 -12.77
C ASN A 46 -3.84 -4.69 -11.72
N PHE A 47 -3.97 -5.02 -10.44
CA PHE A 47 -3.59 -4.11 -9.36
C PHE A 47 -2.09 -3.82 -9.37
N TYR A 48 -1.27 -4.86 -9.53
CA TYR A 48 0.17 -4.75 -9.51
C TYR A 48 0.73 -3.95 -10.69
N ASP A 49 0.18 -4.13 -11.89
CA ASP A 49 0.58 -3.36 -13.06
C ASP A 49 0.34 -1.86 -12.85
N GLY A 50 -0.79 -1.46 -12.27
CA GLY A 50 -1.03 -0.05 -11.98
C GLY A 50 -0.18 0.51 -10.83
N ILE A 51 0.16 -0.31 -9.81
CA ILE A 51 1.17 0.08 -8.81
C ILE A 51 2.53 0.32 -9.46
N TYR A 52 2.91 -0.51 -10.43
CA TYR A 52 4.16 -0.33 -11.16
C TYR A 52 4.15 0.98 -11.98
N GLU A 53 3.05 1.30 -12.65
CA GLU A 53 2.89 2.59 -13.36
C GLU A 53 3.01 3.79 -12.42
N LEU A 54 2.33 3.75 -11.26
CA LEU A 54 2.44 4.79 -10.23
C LEU A 54 3.87 4.91 -9.71
N TYR A 55 4.56 3.80 -9.47
CA TYR A 55 5.96 3.78 -9.03
C TYR A 55 6.90 4.44 -10.05
N GLN A 56 6.71 4.15 -11.35
CA GLN A 56 7.52 4.77 -12.41
C GLN A 56 7.36 6.28 -12.46
N LYS A 57 6.17 6.78 -12.12
CA LYS A 57 5.86 8.22 -12.12
C LYS A 57 6.23 8.92 -10.81
N TYR A 58 6.05 8.23 -9.68
CA TYR A 58 6.21 8.73 -8.33
C TYR A 58 7.11 7.78 -7.55
N THR A 59 8.40 8.10 -7.49
CA THR A 59 9.41 7.23 -6.86
C THR A 59 9.41 7.38 -5.34
N THR A 60 8.29 7.07 -4.68
CA THR A 60 8.20 7.07 -3.21
C THR A 60 8.62 5.71 -2.66
N LYS A 61 9.16 5.68 -1.44
CA LYS A 61 9.48 4.45 -0.71
C LYS A 61 8.24 3.56 -0.53
N HIS A 62 7.06 4.18 -0.41
CA HIS A 62 5.78 3.48 -0.29
C HIS A 62 5.46 2.69 -1.55
N LEU A 63 5.48 3.34 -2.71
CA LEU A 63 5.28 2.67 -4.00
C LEU A 63 6.40 1.70 -4.32
N THR A 64 7.63 1.98 -3.88
CA THR A 64 8.77 1.05 -3.97
C THR A 64 8.51 -0.22 -3.17
N ASN A 65 8.04 -0.11 -1.93
CA ASN A 65 7.71 -1.26 -1.09
C ASN A 65 6.53 -2.05 -1.66
N MET A 66 5.46 -1.36 -2.12
CA MET A 66 4.33 -2.01 -2.78
C MET A 66 4.77 -2.79 -4.03
N ARG A 67 5.66 -2.20 -4.84
CA ARG A 67 6.28 -2.87 -5.98
C ARG A 67 7.08 -4.10 -5.55
N LEU A 68 7.95 -3.97 -4.55
CA LEU A 68 8.79 -5.09 -4.09
C LEU A 68 7.94 -6.27 -3.59
N ILE A 69 6.87 -5.98 -2.84
CA ILE A 69 5.91 -6.98 -2.38
C ILE A 69 5.31 -7.76 -3.55
N GLY A 70 4.90 -7.08 -4.63
CA GLY A 70 4.36 -7.78 -5.79
C GLY A 70 5.42 -8.41 -6.70
N MET A 71 6.70 -8.02 -6.61
CA MET A 71 7.80 -8.76 -7.26
C MET A 71 8.05 -10.13 -6.62
N GLU A 72 7.75 -10.29 -5.32
CA GLU A 72 7.83 -11.58 -4.64
C GLU A 72 6.72 -12.55 -5.07
N TYR A 73 5.69 -12.06 -5.76
CA TYR A 73 4.66 -12.89 -6.36
C TYR A 73 5.16 -13.49 -7.68
N ASP A 74 5.41 -14.80 -7.67
CA ASP A 74 5.90 -15.58 -8.82
C ASP A 74 4.79 -15.99 -9.82
N GLY A 75 3.58 -15.42 -9.66
CA GLY A 75 2.40 -15.76 -10.47
C GLY A 75 1.69 -17.04 -10.04
N TYR A 76 2.14 -17.71 -8.97
CA TYR A 76 1.49 -18.90 -8.42
C TYR A 76 0.66 -18.58 -7.18
N MET A 77 -0.66 -18.78 -7.26
CA MET A 77 -1.54 -18.76 -6.08
C MET A 77 -1.88 -20.18 -5.62
N PRO A 78 -1.48 -20.59 -4.40
CA PRO A 78 -1.94 -21.85 -3.82
C PRO A 78 -3.44 -21.80 -3.51
N GLY A 79 -4.10 -22.97 -3.54
CA GLY A 79 -5.56 -23.10 -3.42
C GLY A 79 -6.19 -22.69 -2.07
N ASN A 80 -5.40 -22.19 -1.12
CA ASN A 80 -5.89 -21.52 0.08
C ASN A 80 -5.24 -20.13 0.15
N ASN A 81 -5.97 -19.12 -0.30
CA ASN A 81 -5.45 -17.80 -0.63
C ASN A 81 -5.51 -16.77 0.52
N ALA A 82 -5.83 -17.18 1.74
CA ALA A 82 -6.05 -16.26 2.86
C ALA A 82 -4.89 -15.28 3.09
N ASN A 83 -3.64 -15.76 3.00
CA ASN A 83 -2.45 -14.90 3.15
C ASN A 83 -2.32 -13.89 2.00
N PHE A 84 -2.69 -14.29 0.79
CA PHE A 84 -2.63 -13.42 -0.38
C PHE A 84 -3.74 -12.37 -0.36
N ILE A 85 -4.94 -12.76 0.06
CA ILE A 85 -6.05 -11.83 0.29
C ILE A 85 -5.64 -10.79 1.34
N ALA A 86 -5.02 -11.22 2.46
CA ALA A 86 -4.54 -10.31 3.49
C ALA A 86 -3.46 -9.35 2.98
N LEU A 87 -2.56 -9.81 2.11
CA LEU A 87 -1.57 -8.95 1.47
C LEU A 87 -2.22 -7.91 0.54
N TYR A 88 -3.16 -8.33 -0.30
CA TYR A 88 -3.89 -7.42 -1.19
C TYR A 88 -4.71 -6.40 -0.39
N GLU A 89 -5.32 -6.83 0.71
CA GLU A 89 -6.00 -5.95 1.67
C GLU A 89 -5.06 -4.89 2.25
N GLU A 90 -3.87 -5.29 2.68
CA GLU A 90 -2.87 -4.37 3.24
C GLU A 90 -2.47 -3.30 2.21
N LEU A 91 -2.22 -3.70 0.96
CA LEU A 91 -1.82 -2.80 -0.12
C LEU A 91 -2.95 -1.82 -0.49
N ILE A 92 -4.19 -2.32 -0.60
CA ILE A 92 -5.38 -1.49 -0.88
C ILE A 92 -5.61 -0.49 0.25
N ASN A 93 -5.49 -0.90 1.51
CA ASN A 93 -5.69 -0.01 2.65
C ASN A 93 -4.69 1.15 2.68
N LYS A 94 -3.44 0.92 2.25
CA LYS A 94 -2.45 2.00 2.08
C LYS A 94 -2.82 3.01 0.98
N LEU A 95 -3.64 2.64 -0.01
CA LEU A 95 -4.08 3.50 -1.10
C LEU A 95 -5.44 4.17 -0.87
N ARG A 96 -6.25 3.72 0.10
CA ARG A 96 -7.60 4.27 0.36
C ARG A 96 -7.61 5.76 0.63
N ASP A 97 -6.53 6.24 1.24
CA ASP A 97 -6.29 7.64 1.53
C ASP A 97 -5.94 8.49 0.30
N LYS A 98 -5.78 7.85 -0.87
CA LYS A 98 -5.42 8.45 -2.18
C LYS A 98 -4.16 9.30 -2.13
N THR A 99 -3.23 8.91 -1.27
CA THR A 99 -1.95 9.58 -1.06
C THR A 99 -0.84 8.55 -1.11
N VAL A 100 0.14 8.78 -1.98
CA VAL A 100 1.25 7.85 -2.24
C VAL A 100 2.58 8.32 -1.65
N ASP A 101 2.56 9.49 -1.03
CA ASP A 101 3.66 10.24 -0.44
C ASP A 101 3.40 10.58 1.03
N LYS A 102 2.27 10.16 1.60
CA LYS A 102 2.01 10.39 3.03
C LYS A 102 3.01 9.60 3.87
N PRO A 103 3.55 10.20 4.94
CA PRO A 103 4.35 9.48 5.89
C PRO A 103 3.58 8.34 6.58
N ILE A 104 4.22 7.18 6.79
CA ILE A 104 3.68 6.09 7.62
C ILE A 104 3.99 6.37 9.08
N ARG A 105 2.98 6.20 9.95
CA ARG A 105 3.17 6.20 11.40
C ARG A 105 3.17 4.79 11.96
N TYR A 106 4.13 4.50 12.84
CA TYR A 106 4.24 3.22 13.53
C TYR A 106 4.81 3.40 14.94
N TYR A 107 4.45 2.49 15.84
CA TYR A 107 5.07 2.43 17.15
C TYR A 107 6.32 1.56 17.10
N VAL A 108 7.39 2.01 17.73
CA VAL A 108 8.62 1.24 17.92
C VAL A 108 9.03 1.31 19.39
N GLU A 109 9.66 0.26 19.89
CA GLU A 109 10.27 0.26 21.21
C GLU A 109 11.69 0.83 21.10
N MET A 110 11.94 1.96 21.78
CA MET A 110 13.25 2.59 21.89
C MET A 110 13.53 2.85 23.36
N ASP A 111 14.65 2.34 23.88
CA ASP A 111 15.04 2.48 25.28
C ASP A 111 13.91 2.09 26.27
N GLU A 112 13.27 0.94 26.01
CA GLU A 112 12.14 0.40 26.81
C GLU A 112 10.86 1.26 26.79
N GLU A 113 10.81 2.33 25.98
CA GLU A 113 9.62 3.16 25.78
C GLU A 113 8.99 2.90 24.40
N LEU A 114 7.65 2.88 24.35
CA LEU A 114 6.92 2.79 23.09
C LEU A 114 6.76 4.20 22.49
N VAL A 115 7.45 4.44 21.38
CA VAL A 115 7.51 5.76 20.72
C VAL A 115 6.74 5.72 19.40
N LEU A 116 5.92 6.75 19.14
CA LEU A 116 5.30 6.93 17.83
C LEU A 116 6.32 7.57 16.88
N MET A 117 6.73 6.81 15.87
CA MET A 117 7.55 7.29 14.77
C MET A 117 6.70 7.57 13.54
N GLU A 118 7.16 8.53 12.75
CA GLU A 118 6.69 8.81 11.40
C GLU A 118 7.86 8.61 10.43
N GLU A 119 7.61 7.92 9.33
CA GLU A 119 8.59 7.72 8.26
C GLU A 119 8.04 8.29 6.96
N ASP A 120 8.76 9.28 6.41
CA ASP A 120 8.35 9.99 5.20
C ASP A 120 8.51 9.16 3.92
N GLU A 121 8.14 9.75 2.79
CA GLU A 121 8.18 9.11 1.48
C GLU A 121 9.60 8.76 0.99
N ASP A 122 10.64 9.38 1.53
CA ASP A 122 12.05 9.04 1.25
C ASP A 122 12.61 8.00 2.24
N GLY A 123 11.89 7.74 3.33
CA GLY A 123 12.31 6.86 4.41
C GLY A 123 13.02 7.54 5.57
N ASN A 124 12.98 8.87 5.67
CA ASN A 124 13.48 9.59 6.83
C ASN A 124 12.51 9.39 8.00
N LYS A 125 13.07 9.11 9.19
CA LYS A 125 12.29 8.79 10.38
C LYS A 125 12.31 9.96 11.37
N THR A 126 11.15 10.34 11.87
CA THR A 126 10.97 11.39 12.88
C THR A 126 10.16 10.85 14.06
N ILE A 127 10.49 11.31 15.28
CA ILE A 127 9.70 11.00 16.48
C ILE A 127 8.57 12.03 16.56
N VAL A 128 7.32 11.55 16.59
CA VAL A 128 6.12 12.39 16.59
C VAL A 128 5.53 12.54 17.99
N ASP A 129 5.61 11.46 18.78
CA ASP A 129 5.12 11.45 20.14
C ASP A 129 5.94 10.45 20.97
N LYS A 130 6.39 10.88 22.15
CA LYS A 130 6.93 9.99 23.17
C LYS A 130 5.84 9.85 24.20
N LYS A 131 5.17 8.69 24.24
CA LYS A 131 4.26 8.42 25.35
C LYS A 131 5.09 8.41 26.63
N HIS A 132 4.88 9.41 27.48
CA HIS A 132 5.46 9.44 28.80
C HIS A 132 4.96 8.24 29.60
N SER A 133 5.91 7.40 29.99
CA SER A 133 5.82 6.38 31.04
C SER A 133 5.34 6.99 32.36
#